data_AF-A0A2E9D1M8-F1
#
_entry.id   AF-A0A2E9D1M8-F1
#
_cell.length_a   1.000
_cell.length_b   1.000
_cell.length_c   1.000
_cell.angle_alpha   90.00
_cell.angle_beta   90.00
_cell.angle_gamma   90.00
#
_symmetry.space_group_name_H-M   'P 1'
#
loop_
_entity.id
_entity.type
_entity.pdbx_description
1 polymer ?
#
loop_
_entity_poly.entity_id
_entity_poly.type
_entity_poly.pdbx_seq_one_letter_code
_entity_poly.pdbx_strand_id
1 'polypeptide(L)'
;MIHIDINYINKLSVRLGKFQRKGDYLYQFRCPYCGDSKKNPNKARGFFYRKEIDMIYKCHNCGIGRNVFNFLKDYDVELHKQYIVEKFKQNNDRTQPVYTFSKPKFSKNIELKLDNLIPMGSLPDNHEGKKYLVNRGITEYSDLHWTDNFHAYVDALLPNKYPNLGTEGRIIISFYTKDSKLTHLQGRSIDPSIYNQRYVTITVEENKPKIFGLNRIDFSRKIYIVEGPFDSLFIPNCAALGGGDCDVLPTVVPNDKSVIVMDNEPRNRDTINRMRKYISMNYTICIWPENLNEKDINEIFLSGMNTKKILDLINKNTFKGMGANLALSKWCKC
;
A
#
# COMPACT_ATOMS: atom_id res chain seq x y z
N MET A 1 10.35 14.43 24.49
CA MET A 1 9.15 13.95 23.76
C MET A 1 8.36 12.94 24.57
N ILE A 2 8.85 11.71 24.83
CA ILE A 2 8.08 10.70 25.59
C ILE A 2 7.60 11.16 26.99
N HIS A 3 8.36 11.99 27.69
CA HIS A 3 7.98 12.52 29.02
C HIS A 3 6.79 13.49 28.94
N ILE A 4 6.65 14.25 27.84
CA ILE A 4 5.48 15.10 27.60
C ILE A 4 4.27 14.20 27.33
N ASP A 5 4.41 13.20 26.45
CA ASP A 5 3.33 12.27 26.14
C ASP A 5 2.78 11.60 27.41
N ILE A 6 3.67 11.13 28.30
CA ILE A 6 3.28 10.52 29.59
C ILE A 6 2.57 11.53 30.49
N ASN A 7 3.08 12.76 30.62
CA ASN A 7 2.45 13.81 31.41
C ASN A 7 1.00 14.06 30.95
N TYR A 8 0.79 14.15 29.64
CA TYR A 8 -0.53 14.42 29.07
C TYR A 8 -1.46 13.21 29.09
N ILE A 9 -0.93 11.99 28.95
CA ILE A 9 -1.70 10.76 29.21
C ILE A 9 -2.17 10.72 30.67
N ASN A 10 -1.31 11.09 31.62
CA ASN A 10 -1.66 11.12 33.04
C ASN A 10 -2.71 12.22 33.35
N LYS A 11 -2.59 13.41 32.75
CA LYS A 11 -3.64 14.45 32.85
C LYS A 11 -4.99 13.98 32.30
N LEU A 12 -4.96 13.22 31.20
CA LEU A 12 -6.16 12.67 30.57
C LEU A 12 -6.77 11.47 31.33
N SER A 13 -5.96 10.77 32.13
CA SER A 13 -6.33 9.51 32.79
C SER A 13 -7.62 9.60 33.61
N VAL A 14 -7.86 10.73 34.28
CA VAL A 14 -9.04 10.96 35.12
C VAL A 14 -10.34 10.93 34.31
N ARG A 15 -10.27 11.20 33.00
CA ARG A 15 -11.41 11.24 32.09
C ARG A 15 -11.58 9.94 31.29
N LEU A 16 -10.67 8.97 31.48
CA LEU A 16 -10.69 7.69 30.79
C LEU A 16 -11.21 6.61 31.74
N GLY A 17 -12.33 6.01 31.38
CA GLY A 17 -12.94 4.95 32.18
C GLY A 17 -12.00 3.76 32.33
N LYS A 18 -11.85 3.24 33.56
CA LYS A 18 -11.03 2.06 33.89
C LYS A 18 -9.54 2.22 33.54
N PHE A 19 -9.01 3.43 33.66
CA PHE A 19 -7.59 3.67 33.43
C PHE A 19 -6.73 2.98 34.48
N GLN A 20 -5.79 2.15 34.02
CA GLN A 20 -4.84 1.40 34.82
C GLN A 20 -3.46 1.43 34.17
N ARG A 21 -2.43 1.75 34.95
CA ARG A 21 -1.04 1.57 34.53
C ARG A 21 -0.66 0.09 34.72
N LYS A 22 -0.21 -0.56 33.65
CA LYS A 22 0.21 -1.98 33.63
C LYS A 22 1.73 -2.16 33.53
N GLY A 23 2.47 -1.08 33.27
CA GLY A 23 3.93 -1.05 33.23
C GLY A 23 4.43 0.38 33.06
N ASP A 24 5.74 0.53 32.87
CA ASP A 24 6.36 1.86 32.86
C ASP A 24 5.84 2.76 31.73
N TYR A 25 5.57 2.15 30.57
CA TYR A 25 5.02 2.81 29.39
C TYR A 25 3.81 2.05 28.84
N LEU A 26 3.01 1.44 29.70
CA LEU A 26 1.83 0.69 29.29
C LEU A 26 0.63 1.07 30.16
N TYR A 27 -0.41 1.60 29.52
CA TYR A 27 -1.65 2.01 30.17
C TYR A 27 -2.83 1.36 29.48
N GLN A 28 -3.73 0.78 30.25
CA GLN A 28 -4.94 0.13 29.77
C GLN A 28 -6.17 0.89 30.25
N PHE A 29 -7.16 1.09 29.37
CA PHE A 29 -8.39 1.81 29.69
C PHE A 29 -9.51 1.44 28.71
N ARG A 30 -10.72 1.85 29.04
CA ARG A 30 -11.88 1.66 28.16
C ARG A 30 -11.72 2.51 26.90
N CYS A 31 -11.86 1.89 25.73
CA CYS A 31 -11.78 2.62 24.46
C CYS A 31 -12.89 3.70 24.37
N PRO A 32 -12.54 5.00 24.23
CA PRO A 32 -13.54 6.05 24.13
C PRO A 32 -14.28 6.06 22.78
N TYR A 33 -13.68 5.50 21.73
CA TYR A 33 -14.26 5.48 20.38
C TYR A 33 -15.36 4.42 20.22
N CYS A 34 -15.21 3.24 20.84
CA CYS A 34 -16.17 2.14 20.68
C CYS A 34 -16.85 1.70 21.98
N GLY A 35 -16.43 2.23 23.13
CA GLY A 35 -16.96 1.85 24.45
C GLY A 35 -16.61 0.44 24.91
N ASP A 36 -15.77 -0.29 24.18
CA ASP A 36 -15.46 -1.71 24.35
C ASP A 36 -16.69 -2.64 24.21
N SER A 37 -16.80 -3.69 25.04
CA SER A 37 -17.83 -4.72 24.90
C SER A 37 -19.12 -4.33 25.64
N LYS A 38 -20.27 -4.35 24.93
CA LYS A 38 -21.59 -4.29 25.58
C LYS A 38 -21.92 -5.55 26.39
N LYS A 39 -21.37 -6.72 26.01
CA LYS A 39 -21.62 -8.01 26.67
C LYS A 39 -20.86 -8.21 27.98
N ASN A 40 -19.70 -7.56 28.12
CA ASN A 40 -18.91 -7.64 29.35
C ASN A 40 -18.36 -6.26 29.70
N PRO A 41 -18.97 -5.55 30.67
CA PRO A 41 -18.60 -4.18 31.00
C PRO A 41 -17.20 -4.10 31.64
N ASN A 42 -16.60 -5.21 32.04
CA ASN A 42 -15.27 -5.26 32.68
C ASN A 42 -14.10 -5.32 31.70
N LYS A 43 -14.34 -5.53 30.40
CA LYS A 43 -13.25 -5.55 29.42
C LYS A 43 -12.87 -4.12 28.99
N ALA A 44 -11.61 -3.77 29.25
CA ALA A 44 -10.95 -2.57 28.75
C ALA A 44 -9.91 -2.98 27.69
N ARG A 45 -10.04 -2.52 26.44
CA ARG A 45 -9.16 -2.94 25.34
C ARG A 45 -8.48 -1.78 24.62
N GLY A 46 -8.54 -0.58 25.19
CA GLY A 46 -7.70 0.54 24.79
C GLY A 46 -6.36 0.49 25.52
N PHE A 47 -5.28 0.68 24.77
CA PHE A 47 -3.93 0.68 25.31
C PHE A 47 -3.15 1.90 24.82
N PHE A 48 -2.47 2.60 25.73
CA PHE A 48 -1.29 3.40 25.38
C PHE A 48 -0.05 2.58 25.64
N TYR A 49 0.84 2.48 24.66
CA TYR A 49 2.13 1.81 24.80
C TYR A 49 3.24 2.56 24.08
N ARG A 50 4.49 2.38 24.53
CA ARG A 50 5.66 2.95 23.86
C ARG A 50 5.96 2.23 22.55
N LYS A 51 6.21 2.99 21.49
CA LYS A 51 6.83 2.52 20.25
C LYS A 51 8.00 3.46 19.94
N GLU A 52 9.22 2.91 19.97
CA GLU A 52 10.47 3.67 19.80
C GLU A 52 10.60 4.85 20.78
N ILE A 53 10.36 6.08 20.31
CA ILE A 53 10.50 7.33 21.07
C ILE A 53 9.17 7.97 21.46
N ASP A 54 8.03 7.41 21.03
CA ASP A 54 6.70 7.99 21.18
C ASP A 54 5.72 7.05 21.91
N MET A 55 4.67 7.62 22.48
CA MET A 55 3.52 6.85 22.98
C MET A 55 2.44 6.73 21.90
N ILE A 56 1.87 5.53 21.75
CA ILE A 56 0.86 5.21 20.75
C ILE A 56 -0.36 4.60 21.43
N TYR A 57 -1.54 5.04 20.99
CA TYR A 57 -2.82 4.43 21.31
C TYR A 57 -3.18 3.32 20.32
N LYS A 58 -3.68 2.19 20.83
CA LYS A 58 -4.35 1.15 20.03
C LYS A 58 -5.54 0.57 20.78
N CYS A 59 -6.65 0.37 20.07
CA CYS A 59 -7.77 -0.43 20.57
C CYS A 59 -7.76 -1.82 19.94
N HIS A 60 -7.84 -2.86 20.77
CA HIS A 60 -7.92 -4.25 20.33
C HIS A 60 -9.37 -4.70 20.06
N ASN A 61 -10.37 -3.83 20.26
CA ASN A 61 -11.77 -4.10 19.94
C ASN A 61 -12.15 -3.57 18.54
N CYS A 62 -12.00 -2.26 18.32
CA CYS A 62 -12.34 -1.62 17.04
C CYS A 62 -11.14 -1.43 16.10
N GLY A 63 -9.92 -1.78 16.54
CA GLY A 63 -8.72 -1.70 15.71
C GLY A 63 -8.13 -0.29 15.54
N ILE A 64 -8.78 0.77 16.04
CA ILE A 64 -8.31 2.15 15.87
C ILE A 64 -6.94 2.36 16.51
N GLY A 65 -6.05 3.07 15.82
CA GLY A 65 -4.75 3.49 16.31
C GLY A 65 -4.54 4.99 16.14
N ARG A 66 -3.90 5.63 17.12
CA ARG A 66 -3.59 7.07 17.14
C ARG A 66 -2.26 7.32 17.84
N ASN A 67 -1.54 8.36 17.48
CA ASN A 67 -0.50 8.92 18.35
C ASN A 67 -1.14 9.79 19.44
N VAL A 68 -0.40 10.17 20.49
CA VAL A 68 -0.93 11.00 21.60
C VAL A 68 -1.52 12.32 21.09
N PHE A 69 -0.86 12.98 20.13
CA PHE A 69 -1.35 14.22 19.52
C PHE A 69 -2.77 14.07 18.95
N ASN A 70 -2.98 13.11 18.06
CA ASN A 70 -4.30 12.91 17.43
C ASN A 70 -5.33 12.37 18.43
N PHE A 71 -4.90 11.54 19.40
CA PHE A 71 -5.81 11.06 20.45
C PHE A 71 -6.33 12.21 21.32
N LEU A 72 -5.44 13.13 21.72
CA LEU A 72 -5.82 14.33 22.47
C LEU A 72 -6.74 15.22 21.63
N LYS A 73 -6.44 15.41 20.34
CA LYS A 73 -7.30 16.18 19.45
C LYS A 73 -8.73 15.63 19.39
N ASP A 74 -8.86 14.31 19.34
CA ASP A 74 -10.16 13.64 19.23
C ASP A 74 -10.97 13.67 20.54
N TYR A 75 -10.30 13.66 21.70
CA TYR A 75 -10.96 13.45 23.00
C TYR A 75 -10.95 14.67 23.93
N ASP A 76 -9.97 15.56 23.80
CA ASP A 76 -9.82 16.76 24.61
C ASP A 76 -9.04 17.85 23.86
N VAL A 77 -9.80 18.67 23.11
CA VAL A 77 -9.25 19.76 22.29
C VAL A 77 -8.46 20.77 23.12
N GLU A 78 -8.83 21.00 24.38
CA GLU A 78 -8.14 21.99 25.22
C GLU A 78 -6.81 21.45 25.74
N LEU A 79 -6.80 20.20 26.20
CA LEU A 79 -5.56 19.53 26.58
C LEU A 79 -4.63 19.31 25.38
N HIS A 80 -5.18 19.15 24.17
CA HIS A 80 -4.43 19.13 22.91
C HIS A 80 -3.73 20.47 22.62
N LYS A 81 -4.39 21.62 22.82
CA LYS A 81 -3.75 22.94 22.66
C LYS A 81 -2.59 23.13 23.65
N GLN A 82 -2.79 22.72 24.91
CA GLN A 82 -1.72 22.76 25.91
C GLN A 82 -0.54 21.86 25.52
N TYR A 83 -0.82 20.64 25.05
CA TYR A 83 0.18 19.69 24.56
C TYR A 83 1.01 20.28 23.40
N ILE A 84 0.35 20.95 22.46
CA ILE A 84 1.01 21.68 21.37
C ILE A 84 1.99 22.71 21.94
N VAL A 85 1.51 23.61 22.81
CA VAL A 85 2.33 24.69 23.38
C VAL A 85 3.51 24.14 24.16
N GLU A 86 3.33 23.09 24.97
CA GLU A 86 4.40 22.48 25.76
C GLU A 86 5.44 21.76 24.89
N LYS A 87 4.99 21.09 23.81
CA LYS A 87 5.87 20.47 22.82
C LYS A 87 6.68 21.52 22.04
N PHE A 88 6.09 22.68 21.75
CA PHE A 88 6.79 23.81 21.13
C PHE A 88 7.75 24.52 22.11
N LYS A 89 7.38 24.74 23.37
CA LYS A 89 8.24 25.36 24.39
C LYS A 89 9.47 24.52 24.71
N GLN A 90 9.32 23.19 24.83
CA GLN A 90 10.46 22.29 25.06
C GLN A 90 11.47 22.31 23.90
N ASN A 91 11.07 22.77 22.70
CA ASN A 91 11.96 22.93 21.56
C ASN A 91 12.72 24.26 21.56
N ASN A 92 12.33 25.26 22.37
CA ASN A 92 12.96 26.59 22.40
C ASN A 92 14.06 26.75 23.47
N ASP A 93 14.07 25.93 24.53
CA ASP A 93 15.07 26.00 25.63
C ASP A 93 16.33 25.13 25.41
N ARG A 94 16.60 24.74 24.17
CA ARG A 94 17.87 24.10 23.81
C ARG A 94 18.72 25.14 23.11
N THR A 95 19.91 25.39 23.68
CA THR A 95 21.06 25.95 22.95
C THR A 95 21.00 25.46 21.52
N GLN A 96 21.07 26.41 20.57
CA GLN A 96 20.84 26.17 19.15
C GLN A 96 21.35 24.77 18.81
N PRO A 97 20.46 23.85 18.40
CA PRO A 97 20.95 22.61 17.84
C PRO A 97 21.91 23.06 16.76
N VAL A 98 23.16 22.59 16.84
CA VAL A 98 23.91 22.45 15.60
C VAL A 98 23.04 21.47 14.82
N TYR A 99 22.12 22.03 14.03
CA TYR A 99 21.49 21.31 12.97
C TYR A 99 22.67 20.99 12.06
N THR A 100 23.29 19.84 12.32
CA THR A 100 23.58 18.97 11.21
C THR A 100 22.22 18.66 10.61
N PHE A 101 21.71 19.61 9.82
CA PHE A 101 21.11 19.24 8.57
C PHE A 101 22.17 18.32 7.96
N SER A 102 22.05 17.02 8.19
CA SER A 102 22.44 16.12 7.13
C SER A 102 21.72 16.73 5.95
N LYS A 103 22.50 17.31 5.02
CA LYS A 103 21.97 17.81 3.75
C LYS A 103 20.92 16.79 3.36
N PRO A 104 19.69 17.16 2.95
CA PRO A 104 18.76 16.19 2.42
C PRO A 104 19.61 15.30 1.54
N LYS A 105 19.76 14.02 1.91
CA LYS A 105 20.54 13.11 1.11
C LYS A 105 19.69 13.09 -0.13
N PHE A 106 20.05 13.91 -1.12
CA PHE A 106 19.63 13.71 -2.48
C PHE A 106 19.93 12.25 -2.66
N SER A 107 18.87 11.43 -2.71
CA SER A 107 19.03 10.05 -3.10
C SER A 107 19.86 10.16 -4.37
N LYS A 108 21.10 9.67 -4.34
CA LYS A 108 21.81 9.45 -5.59
C LYS A 108 20.79 8.71 -6.43
N ASN A 109 20.48 9.18 -7.64
CA ASN A 109 19.52 8.48 -8.48
C ASN A 109 20.07 7.05 -8.59
N ILE A 110 19.47 6.11 -7.86
CA ILE A 110 19.86 4.71 -7.91
C ILE A 110 19.21 4.23 -9.17
N GLU A 111 19.99 4.20 -10.24
CA GLU A 111 19.55 3.66 -11.51
C GLU A 111 19.47 2.13 -11.40
N LEU A 112 18.62 1.55 -12.24
CA LEU A 112 18.54 0.12 -12.38
C LEU A 112 19.90 -0.37 -12.89
N LYS A 113 20.65 -1.08 -12.06
CA LYS A 113 21.87 -1.73 -12.53
C LYS A 113 21.47 -2.89 -13.42
N LEU A 114 22.01 -2.92 -14.64
CA LEU A 114 21.78 -4.00 -15.59
C LEU A 114 22.76 -5.16 -15.40
N ASP A 115 23.80 -4.98 -14.58
CA ASP A 115 24.71 -6.06 -14.20
C ASP A 115 23.91 -7.18 -13.52
N ASN A 116 23.93 -8.39 -14.10
CA ASN A 116 23.14 -9.55 -13.66
C ASN A 116 21.61 -9.38 -13.72
N LEU A 117 21.15 -8.45 -14.57
CA LEU A 117 19.74 -8.25 -14.88
C LEU A 117 19.52 -8.33 -16.39
N ILE A 118 18.76 -9.32 -16.83
CA ILE A 118 18.58 -9.64 -18.24
C ILE A 118 17.22 -9.12 -18.69
N PRO A 119 17.12 -8.24 -19.70
CA PRO A 119 15.83 -7.85 -20.26
C PRO A 119 15.04 -9.09 -20.71
N MET A 120 13.76 -9.16 -20.35
CA MET A 120 12.97 -10.37 -20.62
C MET A 120 12.83 -10.64 -22.13
N GLY A 121 12.83 -9.59 -22.96
CA GLY A 121 12.81 -9.71 -24.41
C GLY A 121 14.06 -10.35 -25.02
N SER A 122 15.22 -10.29 -24.35
CA SER A 122 16.48 -10.89 -24.84
C SER A 122 16.66 -12.35 -24.41
N LEU A 123 15.80 -12.87 -23.53
CA LEU A 123 15.87 -14.27 -23.11
C LEU A 123 15.42 -15.21 -24.24
N PRO A 124 16.05 -16.40 -24.36
CA PRO A 124 15.60 -17.46 -25.26
C PRO A 124 14.15 -17.87 -24.98
N ASP A 125 13.40 -18.28 -26.01
CA ASP A 125 11.99 -18.68 -25.87
C ASP A 125 11.80 -19.91 -24.96
N ASN A 126 12.84 -20.73 -24.83
CA ASN A 126 12.81 -21.89 -23.94
C ASN A 126 13.09 -21.55 -22.46
N HIS A 127 13.49 -20.32 -22.15
CA HIS A 127 13.82 -19.87 -20.81
C HIS A 127 12.58 -19.87 -19.89
N GLU A 128 12.73 -20.34 -18.66
CA GLU A 128 11.61 -20.54 -17.72
C GLU A 128 10.84 -19.25 -17.41
N GLY A 129 11.53 -18.13 -17.16
CA GLY A 129 10.90 -16.83 -16.91
C GLY A 129 10.09 -16.32 -18.12
N LYS A 130 10.56 -16.59 -19.34
CA LYS A 130 9.87 -16.17 -20.57
C LYS A 130 8.66 -17.06 -20.83
N LYS A 131 8.82 -18.38 -20.72
CA LYS A 131 7.71 -19.35 -20.75
C LYS A 131 6.62 -19.01 -19.74
N TYR A 132 7.00 -18.62 -18.53
CA TYR A 132 6.06 -18.22 -17.49
C TYR A 132 5.17 -17.06 -17.95
N LEU A 133 5.75 -16.02 -18.55
CA LEU A 133 5.00 -14.86 -19.06
C LEU A 133 4.16 -15.21 -20.28
N VAL A 134 4.71 -16.01 -21.21
CA VAL A 134 3.99 -16.48 -22.40
C VAL A 134 2.77 -17.32 -22.02
N ASN A 135 2.89 -18.21 -21.03
CA ASN A 135 1.77 -18.99 -20.50
C ASN A 135 0.71 -18.13 -19.81
N ARG A 136 1.07 -16.89 -19.43
CA ARG A 136 0.14 -15.86 -18.96
C ARG A 136 -0.34 -14.96 -20.10
N GLY A 137 0.00 -15.21 -21.36
CA GLY A 137 -0.40 -14.35 -22.48
C GLY A 137 0.28 -12.98 -22.49
N ILE A 138 1.36 -12.79 -21.73
CA ILE A 138 2.12 -11.54 -21.71
C ILE A 138 3.17 -11.58 -22.82
N THR A 139 3.03 -10.66 -23.79
CA THR A 139 3.94 -10.50 -24.92
C THR A 139 4.76 -9.21 -24.87
N GLU A 140 4.36 -8.26 -24.03
CA GLU A 140 5.08 -7.00 -23.81
C GLU A 140 6.05 -7.15 -22.63
N TYR A 141 7.33 -6.97 -22.91
CA TYR A 141 8.43 -7.26 -21.97
C TYR A 141 9.24 -6.02 -21.57
N SER A 142 8.92 -4.84 -22.11
CA SER A 142 9.78 -3.65 -22.02
C SER A 142 10.17 -3.27 -20.59
N ASP A 143 9.28 -3.49 -19.63
CA ASP A 143 9.46 -3.13 -18.22
C ASP A 143 9.82 -4.34 -17.33
N LEU A 144 10.04 -5.51 -17.92
CA LEU A 144 10.27 -6.77 -17.24
C LEU A 144 11.68 -7.28 -17.47
N HIS A 145 12.31 -7.72 -16.40
CA HIS A 145 13.65 -8.29 -16.46
C HIS A 145 13.70 -9.62 -15.70
N TRP A 146 14.78 -10.35 -15.88
CA TRP A 146 15.09 -11.57 -15.18
C TRP A 146 16.40 -11.43 -14.41
N THR A 147 16.46 -12.08 -13.26
CA THR A 147 17.72 -12.36 -12.58
C THR A 147 17.73 -13.80 -12.12
N ASP A 148 18.87 -14.47 -12.26
CA ASP A 148 19.06 -15.85 -11.80
C ASP A 148 19.24 -15.94 -10.28
N ASN A 149 19.64 -14.83 -9.65
CA ASN A 149 19.83 -14.77 -8.20
C ASN A 149 19.29 -13.46 -7.63
N PHE A 150 18.06 -13.53 -7.11
CA PHE A 150 17.36 -12.35 -6.61
C PHE A 150 18.10 -11.65 -5.47
N HIS A 151 18.63 -12.39 -4.50
CA HIS A 151 19.38 -11.83 -3.39
C HIS A 151 20.64 -11.11 -3.89
N ALA A 152 21.46 -11.75 -4.73
CA ALA A 152 22.69 -11.14 -5.24
C ALA A 152 22.41 -9.85 -6.03
N TYR A 153 21.34 -9.83 -6.83
CA TYR A 153 20.93 -8.63 -7.55
C TYR A 153 20.53 -7.49 -6.59
N VAL A 154 19.69 -7.80 -5.61
CA VAL A 154 19.23 -6.79 -4.64
C VAL A 154 20.38 -6.28 -3.79
N ASP A 155 21.31 -7.14 -3.36
CA ASP A 155 22.47 -6.73 -2.57
C ASP A 155 23.45 -5.86 -3.39
N ALA A 156 23.66 -6.17 -4.67
CA ALA A 156 24.44 -5.32 -5.57
C ALA A 156 23.81 -3.93 -5.76
N LEU A 157 22.48 -3.83 -5.73
CA LEU A 157 21.74 -2.58 -5.83
C LEU A 157 21.69 -1.81 -4.50
N LEU A 158 21.44 -2.51 -3.40
CA LEU A 158 21.22 -1.99 -2.04
C LEU A 158 22.01 -2.82 -1.02
N PRO A 159 23.34 -2.61 -0.92
CA PRO A 159 24.22 -3.45 -0.11
C PRO A 159 23.77 -3.59 1.34
N ASN A 160 23.67 -4.83 1.81
CA ASN A 160 23.30 -5.24 3.17
C ASN A 160 21.92 -4.77 3.66
N LYS A 161 21.05 -4.24 2.79
CA LYS A 161 19.72 -3.74 3.22
C LYS A 161 18.71 -4.87 3.43
N TYR A 162 18.84 -5.97 2.69
CA TYR A 162 17.89 -7.09 2.71
C TYR A 162 18.62 -8.45 2.81
N PRO A 163 19.20 -8.81 3.98
CA PRO A 163 20.08 -9.97 4.11
C PRO A 163 19.37 -11.34 4.05
N ASN A 164 18.05 -11.37 4.22
CA ASN A 164 17.26 -12.60 4.32
C ASN A 164 16.46 -12.90 3.04
N LEU A 165 16.95 -12.47 1.88
CA LEU A 165 16.29 -12.75 0.61
C LEU A 165 16.65 -14.13 0.08
N GLY A 166 15.68 -14.76 -0.59
CA GLY A 166 15.91 -15.98 -1.35
C GLY A 166 16.83 -15.73 -2.55
N THR A 167 17.62 -16.74 -2.90
CA THR A 167 18.60 -16.69 -4.00
C THR A 167 18.02 -17.23 -5.31
N GLU A 168 16.76 -17.64 -5.33
CA GLU A 168 16.10 -18.16 -6.53
C GLU A 168 15.95 -17.08 -7.62
N GLY A 169 15.82 -17.54 -8.86
CA GLY A 169 15.54 -16.68 -9.99
C GLY A 169 14.17 -16.04 -9.90
N ARG A 170 14.07 -14.76 -10.26
CA ARG A 170 12.82 -13.99 -10.20
C ARG A 170 12.69 -13.04 -11.38
N ILE A 171 11.43 -12.84 -11.80
CA ILE A 171 11.07 -11.77 -12.73
C ILE A 171 11.10 -10.45 -11.95
N ILE A 172 11.92 -9.50 -12.39
CA ILE A 172 12.03 -8.17 -11.80
C ILE A 172 11.05 -7.22 -12.47
N ILE A 173 10.27 -6.53 -11.64
CA ILE A 173 9.29 -5.52 -12.03
C ILE A 173 9.70 -4.20 -11.37
N SER A 174 10.12 -3.23 -12.18
CA SER A 174 10.68 -1.97 -11.70
C SER A 174 9.62 -0.86 -11.66
N PHE A 175 9.61 -0.08 -10.58
CA PHE A 175 8.62 0.97 -10.34
C PHE A 175 9.31 2.33 -10.40
N TYR A 176 8.79 3.22 -11.24
CA TYR A 176 9.40 4.52 -11.50
C TYR A 176 8.48 5.68 -11.10
N THR A 177 9.08 6.83 -10.74
CA THR A 177 8.35 8.10 -10.68
C THR A 177 7.95 8.57 -12.08
N LYS A 178 7.15 9.64 -12.17
CA LYS A 178 6.83 10.31 -13.45
C LYS A 178 8.08 10.76 -14.21
N ASP A 179 9.13 11.13 -13.48
CA ASP A 179 10.43 11.55 -14.03
C ASP A 179 11.39 10.36 -14.26
N SER A 180 10.86 9.14 -14.38
CA SER A 180 11.61 7.91 -14.64
C SER A 180 12.69 7.57 -13.60
N LYS A 181 12.52 7.98 -12.33
CA LYS A 181 13.42 7.58 -11.23
C LYS A 181 12.96 6.29 -10.58
N LEU A 182 13.86 5.31 -10.41
CA LEU A 182 13.55 4.04 -9.75
C LEU A 182 13.21 4.27 -8.27
N THR A 183 12.07 3.74 -7.83
CA THR A 183 11.59 3.89 -6.45
C THR A 183 11.47 2.56 -5.72
N HIS A 184 11.00 1.53 -6.43
CA HIS A 184 10.79 0.19 -5.91
C HIS A 184 11.12 -0.83 -6.98
N LEU A 185 11.41 -2.06 -6.55
CA LEU A 185 11.33 -3.22 -7.42
C LEU A 185 10.48 -4.31 -6.76
N GLN A 186 9.86 -5.16 -7.58
CA GLN A 186 9.28 -6.41 -7.12
C GLN A 186 9.98 -7.58 -7.79
N GLY A 187 10.34 -8.59 -7.00
CA GLY A 187 10.73 -9.89 -7.49
C GLY A 187 9.55 -10.84 -7.49
N ARG A 188 9.06 -11.21 -8.67
CA ARG A 188 8.04 -12.24 -8.87
C ARG A 188 8.68 -13.61 -9.02
N SER A 189 8.41 -14.50 -8.08
CA SER A 189 8.78 -15.92 -8.22
C SER A 189 7.92 -16.61 -9.28
N ILE A 190 8.55 -17.49 -10.05
CA ILE A 190 7.89 -18.39 -11.00
C ILE A 190 7.61 -19.77 -10.40
N ASP A 191 8.19 -20.08 -9.23
CA ASP A 191 8.00 -21.35 -8.54
C ASP A 191 6.60 -21.40 -7.91
N PRO A 192 5.73 -22.34 -8.33
CA PRO A 192 4.38 -22.47 -7.80
C PRO A 192 4.34 -22.89 -6.32
N SER A 193 5.41 -23.49 -5.79
CA SER A 193 5.51 -23.90 -4.38
C SER A 193 5.65 -22.71 -3.42
N ILE A 194 6.16 -21.57 -3.91
CA ILE A 194 6.41 -20.35 -3.13
C ILE A 194 5.14 -19.48 -3.09
N TYR A 195 4.02 -20.05 -2.62
CA TYR A 195 2.71 -19.37 -2.67
C TYR A 195 2.63 -18.12 -1.76
N ASN A 196 3.33 -18.14 -0.62
CA ASN A 196 3.31 -17.07 0.39
C ASN A 196 4.21 -15.87 0.05
N GLN A 197 5.15 -16.02 -0.89
CA GLN A 197 6.13 -14.99 -1.24
C GLN A 197 6.23 -14.82 -2.76
N ARG A 198 5.10 -15.01 -3.46
CA ARG A 198 5.04 -14.87 -4.92
C ARG A 198 5.57 -13.53 -5.39
N TYR A 199 5.31 -12.45 -4.64
CA TYR A 199 5.94 -11.15 -4.85
C TYR A 199 6.72 -10.73 -3.61
N VAL A 200 7.98 -10.33 -3.80
CA VAL A 200 8.79 -9.66 -2.78
C VAL A 200 9.05 -8.24 -3.24
N THR A 201 8.61 -7.25 -2.46
CA THR A 201 8.80 -5.82 -2.77
C THR A 201 10.03 -5.28 -2.07
N ILE A 202 10.90 -4.62 -2.81
CA ILE A 202 12.10 -3.92 -2.32
C ILE A 202 11.90 -2.42 -2.51
N THR A 203 12.20 -1.65 -1.48
CA THR A 203 12.11 -0.18 -1.50
C THR A 203 13.50 0.41 -1.72
N VAL A 204 13.69 1.02 -2.88
CA VAL A 204 14.91 1.75 -3.24
C VAL A 204 14.87 3.16 -2.66
N GLU A 205 13.74 3.86 -2.84
CA GLU A 205 13.50 5.18 -2.30
C GLU A 205 12.27 5.18 -1.39
N GLU A 206 12.48 5.57 -0.13
CA GLU A 206 11.42 5.62 0.87
C GLU A 206 10.42 6.75 0.59
N ASN A 207 9.20 6.59 1.12
CA ASN A 207 8.13 7.58 1.02
C ASN A 207 7.66 7.90 -0.41
N LYS A 208 7.97 7.03 -1.37
CA LYS A 208 7.44 7.09 -2.75
C LYS A 208 6.24 6.15 -2.91
N PRO A 209 5.26 6.50 -3.77
CA PRO A 209 4.13 5.63 -4.04
C PRO A 209 4.58 4.37 -4.78
N LYS A 210 4.07 3.21 -4.35
CA LYS A 210 4.28 1.93 -5.03
C LYS A 210 3.29 1.79 -6.18
N ILE A 211 3.52 2.49 -7.28
CA ILE A 211 2.65 2.44 -8.46
C ILE A 211 3.50 2.08 -9.69
N PHE A 212 3.24 0.91 -10.24
CA PHE A 212 3.91 0.43 -11.44
C PHE A 212 3.33 1.13 -12.67
N GLY A 213 4.19 1.55 -13.59
CA GLY A 213 3.78 2.21 -14.83
C GLY A 213 3.47 3.69 -14.74
N LEU A 214 3.78 4.34 -13.62
CA LEU A 214 3.49 5.76 -13.46
C LEU A 214 4.24 6.65 -14.46
N ASN A 215 5.45 6.25 -14.87
CA ASN A 215 6.28 6.92 -15.88
C ASN A 215 5.72 6.84 -17.31
N ARG A 216 4.79 5.92 -17.59
CA ARG A 216 4.19 5.70 -18.92
C ARG A 216 2.75 6.20 -19.04
N ILE A 217 2.20 6.78 -17.96
CA ILE A 217 0.83 7.30 -17.98
C ILE A 217 0.75 8.60 -18.78
N ASP A 218 -0.17 8.61 -19.75
CA ASP A 218 -0.64 9.80 -20.42
C ASP A 218 -1.81 10.43 -19.64
N PHE A 219 -1.53 11.53 -18.95
CA PHE A 219 -2.50 12.27 -18.13
C PHE A 219 -3.55 13.06 -18.94
N SER A 220 -3.42 13.12 -20.27
CA SER A 220 -4.43 13.71 -21.15
C SER A 220 -5.60 12.74 -21.40
N ARG A 221 -5.39 11.44 -21.23
CA ARG A 221 -6.35 10.38 -21.52
C ARG A 221 -6.94 9.78 -20.24
N LYS A 222 -7.98 8.96 -20.40
CA LYS A 222 -8.53 8.13 -19.32
C LYS A 222 -7.45 7.15 -18.85
N ILE A 223 -7.30 7.02 -17.53
CA ILE A 223 -6.28 6.19 -16.87
C ILE A 223 -6.97 5.00 -16.22
N TYR A 224 -6.42 3.80 -16.39
CA TYR A 224 -6.89 2.60 -15.70
C TYR A 224 -5.91 2.24 -14.58
N ILE A 225 -6.42 1.94 -13.39
CA ILE A 225 -5.60 1.53 -12.24
C ILE A 225 -6.03 0.13 -11.82
N VAL A 226 -5.13 -0.84 -11.99
CA VAL A 226 -5.38 -2.26 -11.67
C VAL A 226 -4.65 -2.70 -10.40
N GLU A 227 -4.98 -3.90 -9.92
CA GLU A 227 -4.34 -4.48 -8.74
C GLU A 227 -2.93 -5.01 -9.00
N GLY A 228 -2.71 -5.76 -10.09
CA GLY A 228 -1.43 -6.42 -10.37
C GLY A 228 -0.62 -5.76 -11.50
N PRO A 229 0.71 -5.69 -11.40
CA PRO A 229 1.56 -5.22 -12.49
C PRO A 229 1.35 -5.96 -13.80
N PHE A 230 1.17 -7.28 -13.76
CA PHE A 230 0.93 -8.09 -14.96
C PHE A 230 -0.41 -7.76 -15.63
N ASP A 231 -1.48 -7.53 -14.86
CA ASP A 231 -2.78 -7.13 -15.40
C ASP A 231 -2.69 -5.79 -16.15
N SER A 232 -1.82 -4.88 -15.68
CA SER A 232 -1.66 -3.56 -16.31
C SER A 232 -1.05 -3.64 -17.71
N LEU A 233 -0.37 -4.74 -18.05
CA LEU A 233 0.24 -4.93 -19.37
C LEU A 233 -0.80 -5.25 -20.44
N PHE A 234 -2.01 -5.66 -20.06
CA PHE A 234 -3.10 -5.97 -20.99
C PHE A 234 -3.94 -4.75 -21.36
N ILE A 235 -3.87 -3.67 -20.58
CA ILE A 235 -4.76 -2.51 -20.68
C ILE A 235 -3.95 -1.26 -21.09
N PRO A 236 -4.37 -0.51 -22.12
CA PRO A 236 -3.67 0.70 -22.53
C PRO A 236 -3.81 1.81 -21.49
N ASN A 237 -2.77 2.64 -21.35
CA ASN A 237 -2.71 3.74 -20.39
C ASN A 237 -3.07 3.30 -18.96
N CYS A 238 -2.43 2.21 -18.52
CA CYS A 238 -2.72 1.54 -17.25
C CYS A 238 -1.52 1.52 -16.31
N ALA A 239 -1.80 1.77 -15.04
CA ALA A 239 -0.87 1.61 -13.93
C ALA A 239 -1.38 0.52 -12.98
N ALA A 240 -0.49 -0.06 -12.18
CA ALA A 240 -0.87 -1.03 -11.15
C ALA A 240 -0.41 -0.60 -9.77
N LEU A 241 -1.17 -0.99 -8.75
CA LEU A 241 -0.80 -0.78 -7.36
C LEU A 241 0.20 -1.87 -6.92
N GLY A 242 1.37 -1.46 -6.43
CA GLY A 242 2.34 -2.36 -5.81
C GLY A 242 1.95 -2.74 -4.38
N GLY A 243 0.75 -3.31 -4.21
CA GLY A 243 0.16 -3.66 -2.91
C GLY A 243 -1.05 -2.79 -2.52
N GLY A 244 -1.46 -2.85 -1.25
CA GLY A 244 -2.69 -2.24 -0.73
C GLY A 244 -2.66 -0.73 -0.48
N ASP A 245 -1.74 0.02 -1.09
CA ASP A 245 -1.49 1.46 -0.87
C ASP A 245 -2.57 2.36 -1.51
N CYS A 246 -3.81 2.23 -1.04
CA CYS A 246 -4.96 2.98 -1.57
C CYS A 246 -4.92 4.48 -1.20
N ASP A 247 -4.28 4.84 -0.09
CA ASP A 247 -4.29 6.21 0.45
C ASP A 247 -3.41 7.20 -0.32
N VAL A 248 -2.37 6.70 -0.99
CA VAL A 248 -1.47 7.55 -1.77
C VAL A 248 -1.99 7.81 -3.17
N LEU A 249 -2.92 7.00 -3.68
CA LEU A 249 -3.39 7.12 -5.06
C LEU A 249 -3.92 8.53 -5.42
N PRO A 250 -4.72 9.22 -4.57
CA PRO A 250 -5.20 10.57 -4.85
C PRO A 250 -4.09 11.63 -5.00
N THR A 251 -2.88 11.39 -4.50
CA THR A 251 -1.76 12.34 -4.63
C THR A 251 -0.98 12.13 -5.93
N VAL A 252 -1.24 11.04 -6.65
CA VAL A 252 -0.44 10.60 -7.80
C VAL A 252 -1.22 10.73 -9.10
N VAL A 253 -2.46 10.26 -9.12
CA VAL A 253 -3.36 10.29 -10.28
C VAL A 253 -4.67 11.02 -9.96
N PRO A 254 -5.20 11.81 -10.90
CA PRO A 254 -6.45 12.53 -10.69
C PRO A 254 -7.65 11.56 -10.70
N ASN A 255 -8.52 11.66 -9.69
CA ASN A 255 -9.62 10.71 -9.48
C ASN A 255 -10.74 10.81 -10.54
N ASP A 256 -10.93 11.97 -11.14
CA ASP A 256 -11.93 12.24 -12.18
C ASP A 256 -11.57 11.62 -13.54
N LYS A 257 -10.28 11.40 -13.82
CA LYS A 257 -9.79 10.74 -15.04
C LYS A 257 -9.46 9.25 -14.87
N SER A 258 -9.56 8.73 -13.65
CA SER A 258 -9.12 7.38 -13.31
C SER A 258 -10.28 6.42 -13.14
N VAL A 259 -10.12 5.20 -13.67
CA VAL A 259 -11.01 4.05 -13.45
C VAL A 259 -10.24 2.99 -12.68
N ILE A 260 -10.74 2.65 -11.50
CA ILE A 260 -10.20 1.57 -10.68
C ILE A 260 -10.76 0.24 -11.18
N VAL A 261 -9.88 -0.76 -11.36
CA VAL A 261 -10.25 -2.11 -11.80
C VAL A 261 -9.60 -3.10 -10.85
N MET A 262 -10.39 -3.68 -9.96
CA MET A 262 -9.94 -4.64 -8.95
C MET A 262 -10.17 -6.07 -9.42
N ASP A 263 -9.53 -7.06 -8.78
CA ASP A 263 -9.79 -8.47 -9.03
C ASP A 263 -11.29 -8.81 -8.81
N ASN A 264 -11.80 -9.73 -9.61
CA ASN A 264 -13.15 -10.28 -9.55
C ASN A 264 -13.32 -11.26 -8.38
N GLU A 265 -13.19 -10.77 -7.16
CA GLU A 265 -13.29 -11.57 -5.94
C GLU A 265 -14.48 -11.15 -5.05
N PRO A 266 -15.73 -11.50 -5.41
CA PRO A 266 -16.93 -11.02 -4.73
C PRO A 266 -17.08 -11.49 -3.29
N ARG A 267 -16.24 -12.43 -2.82
CA ARG A 267 -16.21 -12.95 -1.45
C ARG A 267 -14.99 -12.48 -0.65
N ASN A 268 -13.99 -11.86 -1.30
CA ASN A 268 -12.79 -11.39 -0.61
C ASN A 268 -13.06 -10.07 0.11
N ARG A 269 -13.06 -10.12 1.45
CA ARG A 269 -13.36 -8.96 2.30
C ARG A 269 -12.36 -7.82 2.09
N ASP A 270 -11.09 -8.11 1.85
CA ASP A 270 -10.06 -7.09 1.68
C ASP A 270 -10.24 -6.36 0.35
N THR A 271 -10.51 -7.12 -0.73
CA THR A 271 -10.84 -6.57 -2.06
C THR A 271 -12.07 -5.67 -1.97
N ILE A 272 -13.16 -6.15 -1.36
CA ILE A 272 -14.40 -5.38 -1.17
C ILE A 272 -14.15 -4.11 -0.35
N ASN A 273 -13.37 -4.19 0.73
CA ASN A 273 -13.06 -3.03 1.56
C ASN A 273 -12.23 -1.98 0.80
N ARG A 274 -11.28 -2.41 -0.04
CA ARG A 274 -10.53 -1.52 -0.94
C ARG A 274 -11.45 -0.86 -1.96
N MET A 275 -12.37 -1.62 -2.57
CA MET A 275 -13.37 -1.07 -3.49
C MET A 275 -14.22 0.03 -2.83
N ARG A 276 -14.74 -0.22 -1.61
CA ARG A 276 -15.49 0.79 -0.83
C ARG A 276 -14.66 2.04 -0.58
N LYS A 277 -13.38 1.88 -0.25
CA LYS A 277 -12.45 2.99 -0.02
C LYS A 277 -12.28 3.85 -1.28
N TYR A 278 -12.06 3.23 -2.44
CA TYR A 278 -11.97 3.97 -3.70
C TYR A 278 -13.26 4.72 -4.05
N ILE A 279 -14.43 4.11 -3.83
CA ILE A 279 -15.72 4.78 -4.01
C ILE A 279 -15.83 6.00 -3.08
N SER A 280 -15.42 5.88 -1.82
CA SER A 280 -15.43 7.00 -0.86
C SER A 280 -14.47 8.14 -1.25
N MET A 281 -13.39 7.82 -1.97
CA MET A 281 -12.44 8.78 -2.54
C MET A 281 -12.93 9.36 -3.89
N ASN A 282 -14.18 9.09 -4.26
CA ASN A 282 -14.84 9.56 -5.48
C ASN A 282 -14.17 9.09 -6.79
N TYR A 283 -13.53 7.92 -6.77
CA TYR A 283 -13.08 7.27 -7.99
C TYR A 283 -14.24 6.63 -8.76
N THR A 284 -14.11 6.58 -10.07
CA THR A 284 -14.88 5.66 -10.91
C THR A 284 -14.31 4.26 -10.73
N ILE A 285 -15.16 3.24 -10.60
CA ILE A 285 -14.74 1.86 -10.37
C ILE A 285 -15.45 0.89 -11.31
N CYS A 286 -14.72 -0.09 -11.82
CA CYS A 286 -15.26 -1.23 -12.54
C CYS A 286 -15.77 -2.28 -11.55
N ILE A 287 -16.99 -2.76 -11.75
CA ILE A 287 -17.59 -3.86 -10.99
C ILE A 287 -17.97 -4.93 -12.00
N TRP A 288 -17.21 -6.03 -12.02
CA TRP A 288 -17.38 -7.10 -13.01
C TRP A 288 -18.80 -7.70 -13.00
N PRO A 289 -19.33 -8.14 -14.15
CA PRO A 289 -20.65 -8.74 -14.20
C PRO A 289 -20.65 -10.12 -13.53
N GLU A 290 -21.79 -10.51 -12.95
CA GLU A 290 -21.90 -11.72 -12.11
C GLU A 290 -21.63 -13.04 -12.84
N ASN A 291 -21.75 -13.04 -14.17
CA ASN A 291 -21.51 -14.19 -15.03
C ASN A 291 -20.04 -14.35 -15.46
N LEU A 292 -19.15 -13.44 -15.05
CA LEU A 292 -17.72 -13.56 -15.27
C LEU A 292 -17.10 -14.41 -14.15
N ASN A 293 -16.43 -15.50 -14.53
CA ASN A 293 -15.87 -16.46 -13.58
C ASN A 293 -14.37 -16.21 -13.33
N GLU A 294 -13.70 -15.60 -14.30
CA GLU A 294 -12.29 -15.28 -14.29
C GLU A 294 -11.96 -14.27 -13.19
N LYS A 295 -10.90 -14.55 -12.44
CA LYS A 295 -10.51 -13.80 -11.25
C LYS A 295 -9.88 -12.46 -11.58
N ASP A 296 -8.98 -12.40 -12.55
CA ASP A 296 -8.21 -11.20 -12.90
C ASP A 296 -8.19 -10.96 -14.42
N ILE A 297 -7.62 -9.83 -14.85
CA ILE A 297 -7.57 -9.48 -16.28
C ILE A 297 -6.77 -10.52 -17.07
N ASN A 298 -5.72 -11.06 -16.45
CA ASN A 298 -4.93 -12.13 -17.04
C ASN A 298 -5.75 -13.38 -17.36
N GLU A 299 -6.56 -13.86 -16.42
CA GLU A 299 -7.46 -15.00 -16.63
C GLU A 299 -8.52 -14.70 -17.70
N ILE A 300 -9.08 -13.48 -17.73
CA ILE A 300 -10.03 -13.05 -18.78
C ILE A 300 -9.36 -13.07 -20.16
N PHE A 301 -8.10 -12.64 -20.26
CA PHE A 301 -7.37 -12.69 -21.51
C PHE A 301 -7.13 -14.13 -21.97
N LEU A 302 -6.74 -15.00 -21.03
CA LEU A 302 -6.49 -16.43 -21.30
C LEU A 302 -7.77 -17.19 -21.68
N SER A 303 -8.96 -16.71 -21.33
CA SER A 303 -10.24 -17.29 -21.81
C SER A 303 -10.59 -16.92 -23.26
N GLY A 304 -9.70 -16.20 -23.96
CA GLY A 304 -9.81 -15.86 -25.38
C GLY A 304 -10.31 -14.45 -25.64
N MET A 305 -10.46 -13.62 -24.60
CA MET A 305 -10.84 -12.23 -24.76
C MET A 305 -9.63 -11.35 -25.10
N ASN A 306 -9.66 -10.64 -26.23
CA ASN A 306 -8.59 -9.70 -26.56
C ASN A 306 -8.70 -8.39 -25.77
N THR A 307 -7.60 -7.62 -25.71
CA THR A 307 -7.50 -6.33 -25.01
C THR A 307 -8.68 -5.39 -25.28
N LYS A 308 -9.12 -5.26 -26.54
CA LYS A 308 -10.24 -4.38 -26.90
C LYS A 308 -11.54 -4.82 -26.22
N LYS A 309 -11.87 -6.12 -26.27
CA LYS A 309 -13.06 -6.67 -25.62
C LYS A 309 -12.99 -6.54 -24.09
N ILE A 310 -11.82 -6.76 -23.49
CA ILE A 310 -11.63 -6.56 -22.04
C ILE A 310 -11.88 -5.09 -21.68
N LEU A 311 -11.32 -4.17 -22.46
CA LEU A 311 -11.50 -2.73 -22.25
C LEU A 311 -12.98 -2.31 -22.39
N ASP A 312 -13.68 -2.84 -23.39
CA ASP A 312 -15.12 -2.61 -23.58
C ASP A 312 -15.93 -3.19 -22.42
N LEU A 313 -15.57 -4.37 -21.92
CA LEU A 313 -16.18 -4.99 -20.74
C LEU A 313 -16.00 -4.11 -19.50
N ILE A 314 -14.78 -3.63 -19.25
CA ILE A 314 -14.48 -2.70 -18.15
C ILE A 314 -15.35 -1.45 -18.28
N ASN A 315 -15.32 -0.79 -19.44
CA ASN A 315 -16.00 0.49 -19.66
C ASN A 315 -17.54 0.39 -19.54
N LYS A 316 -18.14 -0.75 -19.93
CA LYS A 316 -19.58 -0.99 -19.77
C LYS A 316 -20.00 -1.20 -18.32
N ASN A 317 -19.06 -1.57 -17.46
CA ASN A 317 -19.30 -1.91 -16.06
C ASN A 317 -18.64 -0.92 -15.09
N THR A 318 -18.46 0.34 -15.51
CA THR A 318 -17.95 1.41 -14.64
C THR A 318 -19.06 2.17 -13.94
N PHE A 319 -18.90 2.40 -12.64
CA PHE A 319 -19.85 3.12 -11.79
C PHE A 319 -19.12 4.17 -10.95
N LYS A 320 -19.86 5.18 -10.47
CA LYS A 320 -19.35 6.22 -9.57
C LYS A 320 -20.37 6.56 -8.48
N GLY A 321 -19.88 7.04 -7.34
CA GLY A 321 -20.70 7.54 -6.24
C GLY A 321 -21.75 6.54 -5.74
N MET A 322 -23.01 6.97 -5.63
CA MET A 322 -24.08 6.12 -5.11
C MET A 322 -24.38 4.91 -6.00
N GLY A 323 -24.26 5.07 -7.33
CA GLY A 323 -24.42 3.96 -8.28
C GLY A 323 -23.36 2.88 -8.08
N ALA A 324 -22.11 3.28 -7.77
CA ALA A 324 -21.04 2.33 -7.45
C ALA A 324 -21.30 1.58 -6.15
N ASN A 325 -21.79 2.26 -5.11
CA ASN A 325 -22.15 1.60 -3.85
C ASN A 325 -23.25 0.55 -4.04
N LEU A 326 -24.29 0.89 -4.83
CA LEU A 326 -25.39 -0.04 -5.14
C LEU A 326 -24.90 -1.25 -5.94
N ALA A 327 -24.12 -1.00 -7.00
CA ALA A 327 -23.55 -2.07 -7.83
C ALA A 327 -22.62 -2.98 -7.01
N LEU A 328 -21.78 -2.41 -6.15
CA LEU A 328 -20.87 -3.18 -5.29
C LEU A 328 -21.65 -4.03 -4.30
N SER A 329 -22.72 -3.48 -3.71
CA SER A 329 -23.57 -4.22 -2.78
C SER A 329 -24.27 -5.41 -3.43
N LYS A 330 -24.61 -5.33 -4.72
CA LYS A 330 -25.20 -6.46 -5.48
C LYS A 330 -24.14 -7.51 -5.84
N TRP A 331 -22.95 -7.07 -6.23
CA TRP A 331 -21.85 -7.93 -6.63
C TRP A 331 -21.24 -8.72 -5.46
N CYS A 332 -21.19 -8.11 -4.26
CA CYS A 332 -20.67 -8.77 -3.05
C CYS A 332 -21.49 -10.03 -2.71
N LYS A 333 -20.81 -11.14 -2.46
CA LYS A 333 -21.40 -12.41 -2.03
C LYS A 333 -20.95 -12.70 -0.59
N CYS A 334 -21.89 -13.13 0.24
CA CYS A 334 -21.63 -13.52 1.63
C CYS A 334 -20.70 -14.72 1.74
#